data_AF-A0A0M8U4I5-F1
#
_entry.id   AF-A0A0M8U4I5-F1
#
_cell.length_a   1.000
_cell.length_b   1.000
_cell.length_c   1.000
_cell.angle_alpha   90.00
_cell.angle_beta   90.00
_cell.angle_gamma   90.00
#
_symmetry.space_group_name_H-M   'P 1'
#
loop_
_entity.id
_entity.type
_entity.pdbx_description
1 polymer ?
#
loop_
_entity_poly.entity_id
_entity_poly.type
_entity_poly.pdbx_seq_one_letter_code
_entity_poly.pdbx_strand_id
1 'polypeptide(L)'
;MAGGALGLFAGEGGLGAVVVALAATVAAVSVGAEALAAAARLVRPVPPHRIRTAIRDREQRTAFLPQRDPDASGRSRPRAPGRLVPTAA
;
A
#
# COMPACT_ATOMS: atom_id res chain seq x y z
N MET A 1 -8.53 23.09 12.63
CA MET A 1 -8.52 23.56 14.04
C MET A 1 -7.31 24.45 14.40
N ALA A 2 -6.19 24.45 13.66
CA ALA A 2 -5.04 25.32 13.96
C ALA A 2 -5.18 26.79 13.48
N GLY A 3 -6.06 27.07 12.52
CA GLY A 3 -6.22 28.42 11.93
C GLY A 3 -6.85 29.45 12.87
N GLY A 4 -7.69 29.04 13.82
CA GLY A 4 -8.38 29.96 14.74
C GLY A 4 -7.46 30.56 15.81
N ALA A 5 -6.44 29.80 16.26
CA ALA A 5 -5.48 30.28 17.26
C ALA A 5 -4.55 31.35 16.68
N LEU A 6 -4.13 31.21 15.42
CA LEU A 6 -3.27 32.20 14.74
C LEU A 6 -3.96 33.56 14.54
N GLY A 7 -5.27 33.55 14.29
CA GLY A 7 -6.06 34.78 14.14
C GLY A 7 -6.21 35.57 15.45
N LEU A 8 -6.18 34.90 16.61
CA LEU A 8 -6.30 35.56 17.92
C LEU A 8 -4.99 36.27 18.33
N PHE A 9 -3.82 35.71 18.00
CA PHE A 9 -2.53 36.34 18.33
C PHE A 9 -2.15 37.50 17.39
N ALA A 10 -2.82 37.62 16.23
CA ALA A 10 -2.60 38.71 15.30
C ALA A 10 -3.22 40.05 15.75
N GLY A 11 -4.16 40.02 16.71
CA GLY A 11 -4.91 41.19 17.19
C GLY A 11 -4.11 42.20 18.02
N GLU A 12 -3.14 41.75 18.82
CA GLU A 12 -2.38 42.63 19.73
C GLU A 12 -0.84 42.66 19.51
N GLY A 13 -0.27 41.82 18.62
CA GLY A 13 1.19 41.69 18.46
C GLY A 13 1.64 41.12 17.09
N GLY A 14 0.93 41.51 16.02
CA GLY A 14 0.81 40.78 14.75
C GLY A 14 2.07 40.25 14.06
N LEU A 15 3.22 40.94 14.13
CA LEU A 15 4.45 40.45 13.48
C LEU A 15 5.23 39.45 14.36
N GLY A 16 5.35 39.72 15.66
CA GLY A 16 6.06 38.83 16.59
C GLY A 16 5.36 37.50 16.74
N ALA A 17 4.03 37.50 16.84
CA ALA A 17 3.23 36.30 16.88
C ALA A 17 3.38 35.43 15.62
N VAL A 18 3.39 36.05 14.44
CA VAL A 18 3.59 35.35 13.16
C VAL A 18 5.00 34.75 13.08
N VAL A 19 6.03 35.47 13.52
CA VAL A 19 7.41 34.97 13.54
C VAL A 19 7.54 33.76 14.48
N VAL A 20 6.96 33.83 15.68
CA VAL A 20 6.98 32.72 16.65
C VAL A 20 6.22 31.50 16.11
N ALA A 21 5.05 31.70 15.51
CA ALA A 21 4.28 30.62 14.92
C ALA A 21 5.01 29.95 13.75
N LEU A 22 5.67 30.74 12.90
CA LEU A 22 6.49 30.24 11.80
C LEU A 22 7.68 29.44 12.35
N ALA A 23 8.41 29.99 13.32
CA ALA A 23 9.55 29.34 13.95
C ALA A 23 9.16 28.01 14.61
N ALA A 24 8.03 27.98 15.33
CA ALA A 24 7.50 26.75 15.92
C ALA A 24 7.14 25.70 14.87
N THR A 25 6.56 26.12 13.74
CA THR A 25 6.21 25.21 12.64
C THR A 25 7.47 24.63 11.99
N VAL A 26 8.47 25.48 11.71
CA VAL A 26 9.75 25.03 11.15
C VAL A 26 10.45 24.05 12.09
N ALA A 27 10.46 24.34 13.40
CA ALA A 27 11.03 23.45 14.40
C ALA A 27 10.30 22.10 14.48
N ALA A 28 8.96 22.10 14.42
CA ALA A 28 8.19 20.86 14.43
C ALA A 28 8.47 20.01 13.18
N VAL A 29 8.55 20.63 12.01
CA VAL A 29 8.86 19.94 10.76
C VAL A 29 10.29 19.39 10.75
N SER A 30 11.27 20.16 11.22
CA SER A 30 12.67 19.70 11.25
C SER A 30 12.85 18.50 12.18
N VAL A 31 12.29 18.56 13.39
CA VAL A 31 12.32 17.45 14.34
C VAL A 31 11.62 16.21 13.76
N GLY A 32 10.45 16.39 13.14
CA GLY A 32 9.73 15.30 12.48
C GLY A 32 10.52 14.67 11.33
N ALA A 33 11.18 15.49 10.51
CA ALA A 33 12.01 15.03 9.40
C ALA A 33 13.24 14.25 9.89
N GLU A 34 13.92 14.72 10.93
CA GLU A 34 15.06 14.01 11.51
C GLU A 34 14.65 12.68 12.15
N ALA A 35 13.52 12.65 12.86
CA ALA A 35 12.97 11.41 13.42
C ALA A 35 12.64 10.40 12.32
N LEU A 36 11.99 10.84 11.23
CA LEU A 36 11.69 9.98 10.09
C LEU A 36 12.96 9.49 9.39
N ALA A 37 13.96 10.36 9.21
CA ALA A 37 15.25 9.98 8.63
C ALA A 37 16.00 8.98 9.51
N ALA A 38 15.96 9.15 10.84
CA ALA A 38 16.53 8.19 11.78
C ALA A 38 15.82 6.85 11.70
N ALA A 39 14.48 6.84 11.67
CA ALA A 39 13.69 5.63 11.48
C ALA A 39 14.00 4.93 10.15
N ALA A 40 14.13 5.68 9.06
CA ALA A 40 14.48 5.14 7.75
C ALA A 40 15.87 4.47 7.74
N ARG A 41 16.85 5.01 8.47
CA ARG A 41 18.19 4.39 8.62
C ARG A 41 18.16 3.08 9.41
N LEU A 42 17.17 2.90 10.30
CA LEU A 42 16.98 1.64 11.03
C LEU A 42 16.38 0.54 10.15
N VAL A 43 15.71 0.90 9.04
CA VAL A 43 15.18 -0.07 8.09
C VAL A 43 16.33 -0.68 7.29
N ARG A 44 16.50 -2.00 7.39
CA ARG A 44 17.50 -2.72 6.59
C ARG A 44 17.14 -2.64 5.09
N PRO A 45 18.11 -2.35 4.20
CA PRO A 45 17.89 -2.42 2.77
C PRO A 45 17.41 -3.82 2.36
N VAL A 46 16.23 -3.91 1.75
CA VAL A 46 15.69 -5.17 1.23
C VAL A 46 16.23 -5.38 -0.19
N PRO A 47 16.98 -6.47 -0.45
CA PRO A 47 17.42 -6.77 -1.80
C PRO A 47 16.23 -6.90 -2.75
N PRO A 48 16.30 -6.38 -3.99
CA PRO A 48 15.16 -6.39 -4.92
C PRO A 48 14.67 -7.80 -5.27
N HIS A 49 15.54 -8.81 -5.17
CA HIS A 49 15.14 -10.20 -5.35
C HIS A 49 14.21 -10.69 -4.23
N ARG A 50 14.30 -10.17 -3.00
CA ARG A 50 13.42 -10.56 -1.90
C ARG A 50 11.98 -10.16 -2.10
N ILE A 51 11.75 -9.02 -2.76
CA ILE A 51 10.40 -8.58 -3.14
C ILE A 51 9.83 -9.58 -4.15
N ARG A 52 10.60 -9.93 -5.18
CA ARG A 52 10.19 -10.90 -6.20
C ARG A 52 9.94 -12.29 -5.62
N THR A 53 10.80 -12.75 -4.71
CA THR A 53 10.60 -14.05 -4.05
C THR A 53 9.41 -14.01 -3.10
N ALA A 54 9.18 -12.92 -2.38
CA ALA A 54 8.01 -12.77 -1.51
C ALA A 54 6.70 -12.75 -2.31
N ILE A 55 6.68 -12.08 -3.46
CA ILE A 55 5.54 -12.10 -4.38
C ILE A 55 5.31 -13.52 -4.90
N ARG A 56 6.36 -14.20 -5.38
CA ARG A 56 6.26 -15.56 -5.92
C ARG A 56 5.85 -16.58 -4.86
N ASP A 57 6.32 -16.42 -3.64
CA ASP A 57 5.96 -17.26 -2.49
C ASP A 57 4.51 -17.01 -2.02
N ARG A 58 4.05 -15.76 -2.08
CA ARG A 58 2.63 -15.44 -1.87
C ARG A 58 1.76 -16.05 -2.96
N GLU A 59 2.14 -15.89 -4.22
CA GLU A 59 1.45 -16.52 -5.36
C GLU A 59 1.38 -18.03 -5.21
N GLN A 60 2.45 -18.72 -4.81
CA GLN A 60 2.41 -20.17 -4.58
C GLN A 60 1.45 -20.56 -3.44
N ARG A 61 1.47 -19.82 -2.33
CA ARG A 61 0.63 -20.12 -1.16
C ARG A 61 -0.85 -19.83 -1.37
N THR A 62 -1.17 -18.88 -2.23
CA THR A 62 -2.56 -18.49 -2.53
C THR A 62 -3.01 -18.88 -3.94
N ALA A 63 -2.16 -19.57 -4.71
CA ALA A 63 -2.55 -20.09 -5.99
C ALA A 63 -3.59 -21.19 -5.75
N PHE A 64 -4.84 -20.89 -6.09
CA PHE A 64 -5.70 -21.94 -6.62
C PHE A 64 -4.92 -22.60 -7.76
N LEU A 65 -4.82 -23.95 -7.75
CA LEU A 65 -4.28 -24.70 -8.89
C LEU A 65 -4.88 -24.08 -10.14
N PRO A 66 -4.09 -23.58 -11.12
CA PRO A 66 -4.66 -23.10 -12.36
C PRO A 66 -5.51 -24.24 -12.89
N GLN A 67 -6.82 -24.02 -12.88
CA GLN A 67 -7.79 -25.00 -13.33
C GLN A 67 -7.36 -25.35 -14.74
N ARG A 68 -6.90 -26.59 -14.92
CA ARG A 68 -6.30 -27.03 -16.18
C ARG A 68 -7.33 -26.75 -17.25
N ASP A 69 -7.00 -25.87 -18.19
CA ASP A 69 -7.85 -25.61 -19.35
C ASP A 69 -8.16 -26.97 -19.99
N PRO A 70 -9.42 -27.42 -19.92
CA PRO A 70 -9.82 -28.71 -20.48
C PRO A 70 -9.60 -28.74 -22.00
N ASP A 71 -9.52 -27.56 -22.63
CA ASP A 71 -9.42 -27.36 -24.06
C ASP A 71 -8.01 -27.00 -24.54
N ALA A 72 -7.00 -27.01 -23.65
CA ALA A 72 -5.62 -26.75 -24.02
C ALA A 72 -5.12 -27.71 -25.13
N SER A 73 -4.38 -27.16 -26.10
CA SER A 73 -3.87 -27.95 -27.23
C SER A 73 -2.98 -29.11 -26.76
N GLY A 74 -3.13 -30.27 -27.39
CA GLY A 74 -2.39 -31.49 -27.02
C GLY A 74 -3.04 -32.34 -25.90
N ARG A 75 -4.20 -31.94 -25.37
CA ARG A 75 -5.02 -32.83 -24.53
C ARG A 75 -6.26 -33.29 -25.28
N SER A 76 -6.62 -34.55 -25.09
CA SER A 76 -7.90 -35.04 -25.59
C SER A 76 -9.00 -34.26 -24.85
N ARG A 77 -9.77 -33.44 -25.58
CA ARG A 77 -10.90 -32.73 -24.99
C ARG A 77 -11.82 -33.77 -24.32
N PRO A 78 -12.21 -33.58 -23.06
CA PRO A 78 -13.25 -34.40 -22.46
C PRO A 78 -14.46 -34.34 -23.39
N ARG A 79 -14.79 -35.46 -24.05
CA ARG A 79 -15.95 -35.49 -24.93
C ARG A 79 -17.17 -35.24 -24.05
N ALA A 80 -17.97 -34.24 -24.40
CA ALA A 80 -19.27 -34.05 -23.78
C ALA A 80 -19.98 -35.42 -23.76
N PRO A 81 -20.61 -35.83 -22.64
CA PRO A 81 -21.29 -37.11 -22.56
C PRO A 81 -22.19 -37.26 -23.79
N GLY A 82 -21.91 -38.26 -24.64
CA GLY A 82 -22.60 -38.42 -25.94
C GLY A 82 -24.06 -38.85 -25.82
N ARG A 83 -24.62 -38.77 -24.60
CA ARG A 83 -25.99 -39.15 -24.29
C ARG A 83 -26.61 -38.01 -23.49
N LEU A 84 -27.62 -37.37 -24.09
CA LEU A 84 -28.54 -36.52 -23.35
C LEU A 84 -29.13 -37.37 -22.21
N VAL A 85 -28.75 -37.04 -20.98
CA VAL A 85 -29.39 -37.61 -19.81
C VAL A 85 -30.79 -36.99 -19.75
N PRO A 86 -31.87 -37.78 -19.67
CA PRO A 86 -33.20 -37.21 -19.50
C PRO A 86 -33.21 -36.43 -18.18
N THR A 87 -33.32 -35.12 -18.25
CA THR A 87 -33.70 -34.33 -17.08
C THR A 87 -35.20 -34.54 -16.91
N ALA A 88 -35.61 -35.01 -15.73
CA ALA A 88 -37.01 -35.26 -15.41
C ALA A 88 -37.86 -33.99 -15.61
N ALA A 89 -39.07 -34.19 -16.13
CA ALA A 89 -40.09 -33.17 -16.31
C ALA A 89 -40.73 -32.76 -14.98
#